data_AF-A0A817XMG9-F1
#
_entry.id   AF-A0A817XMG9-F1
#
_cell.length_a   1.000
_cell.length_b   1.000
_cell.length_c   1.000
_cell.angle_alpha   90.00
_cell.angle_beta   90.00
_cell.angle_gamma   90.00
#
_symmetry.space_group_name_H-M   'P 1'
#
loop_
_entity.id
_entity.type
_entity.pdbx_description
1 polymer ?
#
loop_
_entity_poly.entity_id
_entity_poly.type
_entity_poly.pdbx_seq_one_letter_code
_entity_poly.pdbx_strand_id
1 'polypeptide(L)'
;MQSSLKKLAQLDPKTLVYCGHEYTKENMVFAVIVEPDNPDVRTKEASLTLVNIPSTIGDELTFNPFMRTNQPSVQKFTGTHDPVECMAKLREERNKY
;
A
#
# COMPACT_ATOMS: atom_id res chain seq x y z
N MET A 1 -2.81 -13.59 -3.49
CA MET A 1 -2.15 -12.28 -3.32
C MET A 1 -1.99 -11.92 -1.84
N GLN A 2 -3.07 -11.92 -1.05
CA GLN A 2 -3.03 -11.57 0.39
C GLN A 2 -2.02 -12.41 1.19
N SER A 3 -2.01 -13.73 1.00
CA SER A 3 -1.09 -14.63 1.70
C SER A 3 0.39 -14.35 1.42
N SER A 4 0.73 -13.95 0.20
CA SER A 4 2.10 -13.60 -0.18
C SER A 4 2.54 -12.28 0.47
N LEU A 5 1.69 -11.25 0.43
CA LEU A 5 1.99 -9.96 1.07
C LEU A 5 2.08 -10.09 2.59
N LYS A 6 1.27 -10.96 3.20
CA LYS A 6 1.38 -11.28 4.62
C LYS A 6 2.73 -11.89 4.99
N LYS A 7 3.33 -12.73 4.14
CA LYS A 7 4.68 -13.26 4.36
C LYS A 7 5.74 -12.16 4.26
N LEU A 8 5.63 -11.26 3.29
CA LEU A 8 6.57 -10.14 3.13
C LEU A 8 6.49 -9.16 4.31
N ALA A 9 5.29 -8.90 4.82
CA ALA A 9 5.07 -8.04 5.98
C ALA A 9 5.69 -8.57 7.30
N GLN A 10 6.12 -9.85 7.33
CA GLN A 10 6.81 -10.45 8.48
C GLN A 10 8.33 -10.32 8.43
N LEU A 11 8.89 -9.81 7.33
CA LEU A 11 10.32 -9.56 7.20
C LEU A 11 10.75 -8.40 8.10
N ASP A 12 12.07 -8.28 8.32
CA ASP A 12 12.62 -7.16 9.09
C ASP A 12 12.19 -5.83 8.44
N PRO A 13 11.71 -4.82 9.20
CA PRO A 13 11.29 -3.54 8.65
C PRO A 13 12.35 -2.85 7.77
N LYS A 14 13.64 -3.10 8.01
CA LYS A 14 14.75 -2.56 7.22
C LYS A 14 15.01 -3.31 5.91
N THR A 15 14.28 -4.39 5.66
CA THR A 15 14.41 -5.18 4.42
C THR A 15 14.09 -4.30 3.22
N LEU A 16 15.05 -4.20 2.29
CA LEU A 16 14.88 -3.42 1.06
C LEU A 16 13.94 -4.14 0.09
N VAL A 17 13.07 -3.37 -0.54
CA VAL A 17 12.10 -3.83 -1.53
C VAL A 17 12.54 -3.34 -2.91
N TYR A 18 12.99 -4.28 -3.74
CA TYR A 18 13.29 -4.05 -5.15
C TYR A 18 12.15 -4.60 -5.99
N CYS A 19 11.16 -3.75 -6.31
CA CYS A 19 10.03 -4.15 -7.14
C CYS A 19 10.41 -4.18 -8.63
N GLY A 20 9.67 -4.97 -9.42
CA GLY A 20 10.01 -5.19 -10.83
C GLY A 20 9.67 -4.01 -11.76
N HIS A 21 8.89 -3.03 -11.29
CA HIS A 21 8.39 -1.92 -12.10
C HIS A 21 8.29 -0.65 -11.25
N GLU A 22 8.66 0.48 -11.83
CA GLU A 22 8.51 1.80 -11.20
C GLU A 22 7.06 2.31 -11.35
N TYR A 23 6.17 1.79 -10.50
CA TYR A 23 4.76 2.22 -10.41
C TYR A 23 4.47 3.04 -9.15
N THR A 24 5.51 3.59 -8.52
CA THR A 24 5.37 4.22 -7.20
C THR A 24 4.43 5.42 -7.25
N LYS A 25 4.51 6.24 -8.30
CA LYS A 25 3.66 7.44 -8.44
C LYS A 25 2.18 7.07 -8.58
N GLU A 26 1.86 6.14 -9.47
CA GLU A 26 0.50 5.65 -9.70
C GLU A 26 -0.05 4.94 -8.45
N ASN A 27 0.79 4.15 -7.77
CA ASN A 27 0.43 3.53 -6.50
C ASN A 27 0.10 4.57 -5.42
N MET A 28 0.83 5.68 -5.36
CA MET A 28 0.59 6.74 -4.39
C MET A 28 -0.70 7.52 -4.67
N VAL A 29 -1.03 7.78 -5.94
CA VAL A 29 -2.34 8.37 -6.30
C VAL A 29 -3.48 7.50 -5.77
N PHE A 30 -3.39 6.19 -5.96
CA PHE A 30 -4.37 5.26 -5.41
C PHE A 30 -4.35 5.23 -3.87
N ALA A 31 -3.17 5.25 -3.24
CA ALA A 31 -3.06 5.26 -1.78
C ALA A 31 -3.73 6.48 -1.14
N VAL A 32 -3.62 7.66 -1.77
CA VAL A 32 -4.28 8.89 -1.36
C VAL A 32 -5.81 8.78 -1.44
N ILE A 33 -6.35 8.07 -2.44
CA ILE A 33 -7.79 7.83 -2.56
C ILE A 33 -8.29 6.92 -1.44
N VAL A 34 -7.52 5.87 -1.11
CA VAL A 34 -7.89 4.88 -0.10
C VAL A 34 -7.77 5.43 1.32
N GLU A 35 -6.68 6.15 1.63
CA GLU A 35 -6.41 6.69 2.96
C GLU A 35 -6.04 8.19 2.89
N PRO A 36 -6.99 9.09 2.56
CA PRO A 36 -6.71 10.51 2.37
C PRO A 36 -6.18 11.23 3.61
N ASP A 37 -6.52 10.70 4.79
CA ASP A 37 -6.16 11.22 6.11
C ASP A 37 -4.90 10.55 6.70
N ASN A 38 -4.27 9.60 5.99
CA ASN A 38 -3.03 8.96 6.46
C ASN A 38 -1.83 9.90 6.22
N PRO A 39 -1.18 10.42 7.29
CA PRO A 39 -0.07 11.35 7.13
C PRO A 39 1.13 10.72 6.41
N ASP A 40 1.38 9.42 6.61
CA ASP A 40 2.50 8.73 5.96
C ASP A 40 2.30 8.65 4.44
N VAL A 41 1.06 8.50 3.98
CA VAL A 41 0.71 8.54 2.56
C VAL A 41 1.03 9.92 1.97
N ARG A 42 0.68 10.99 2.69
CA ARG A 42 0.96 12.38 2.25
C ARG A 42 2.44 12.71 2.25
N THR A 43 3.15 12.30 3.30
CA THR A 43 4.60 12.47 3.39
C THR A 43 5.29 11.71 2.27
N LYS A 44 4.88 10.46 1.99
CA LYS A 44 5.45 9.68 0.88
C LYS A 44 5.15 10.33 -0.46
N GLU A 45 3.91 10.77 -0.72
CA GLU A 45 3.49 11.47 -1.93
C GLU A 45 4.35 12.71 -2.20
N ALA A 46 4.58 13.54 -1.18
CA ALA A 46 5.40 14.75 -1.28
C ALA A 46 6.90 14.47 -1.48
N SER A 47 7.38 13.27 -1.10
CA SER A 47 8.78 12.87 -1.20
C SER A 47 9.14 12.14 -2.50
N LEU A 48 8.17 11.92 -3.40
CA LEU A 48 8.39 11.14 -4.63
C LEU A 48 9.40 11.81 -5.56
N THR A 49 10.33 11.02 -6.07
CA THR A 49 11.33 11.48 -7.05
C THR A 49 11.13 10.80 -8.41
N LEU A 50 12.11 10.93 -9.31
CA LEU A 50 12.12 10.22 -10.60
C LEU A 50 12.26 8.69 -10.42
N VAL A 51 13.01 8.25 -9.40
CA VAL A 51 13.25 6.84 -9.08
C VAL A 51 13.02 6.62 -7.60
N ASN A 52 12.11 5.71 -7.25
CA ASN A 52 11.68 5.50 -5.86
C ASN A 52 12.00 4.08 -5.35
N ILE A 53 12.73 3.31 -6.15
CA ILE A 53 13.24 1.98 -5.81
C ILE A 53 14.70 2.12 -5.33
N PRO A 54 15.12 1.46 -4.24
CA PRO A 54 14.30 0.60 -3.37
C PRO A 54 13.49 1.38 -2.33
N SER A 55 12.40 0.77 -1.85
CA SER A 55 11.74 1.13 -0.59
C SER A 55 12.12 0.13 0.52
N THR A 56 11.51 0.22 1.70
CA THR A 56 11.66 -0.77 2.78
C THR A 56 10.33 -1.41 3.16
N ILE A 57 10.35 -2.63 3.71
CA ILE A 57 9.13 -3.28 4.24
C ILE A 57 8.46 -2.41 5.31
N GLY A 58 9.25 -1.76 6.17
CA GLY A 58 8.77 -0.82 7.16
C GLY A 58 7.97 0.32 6.55
N ASP A 59 8.51 0.95 5.51
CA ASP A 59 7.82 2.06 4.82
C ASP A 59 6.56 1.56 4.09
N GLU A 60 6.61 0.42 3.40
CA GLU A 60 5.43 -0.11 2.70
C GLU A 60 4.27 -0.39 3.67
N LEU A 61 4.54 -0.78 4.92
CA LEU A 61 3.49 -0.99 5.94
C LEU A 61 2.82 0.32 6.40
N THR A 62 3.42 1.49 6.16
CA THR A 62 2.84 2.79 6.56
C THR A 62 1.93 3.38 5.49
N PHE A 63 2.28 3.23 4.21
CA PHE A 63 1.54 3.89 3.12
C PHE A 63 0.90 2.95 2.09
N ASN A 64 1.30 1.68 1.99
CA ASN A 64 0.80 0.79 0.93
C ASN A 64 -0.57 0.19 1.29
N PRO A 65 -1.67 0.53 0.59
CA PRO A 65 -3.00 0.04 0.94
C PRO A 65 -3.11 -1.49 0.91
N PHE A 66 -2.36 -2.16 0.02
CA PHE A 66 -2.37 -3.61 -0.10
C PHE A 66 -1.66 -4.30 1.07
N MET A 67 -0.72 -3.63 1.75
CA MET A 67 -0.11 -4.15 2.98
C MET A 67 -0.90 -3.79 4.25
N ARG A 68 -1.93 -2.94 4.11
CA ARG A 68 -2.68 -2.33 5.21
C ARG A 68 -4.15 -2.77 5.26
N THR A 69 -4.50 -3.91 4.69
CA THR A 69 -5.89 -4.44 4.65
C THR A 69 -6.51 -4.73 6.03
N ASN A 70 -5.71 -4.77 7.08
CA ASN A 70 -6.19 -4.90 8.47
C ASN A 70 -6.45 -3.55 9.15
N GLN A 71 -6.10 -2.43 8.51
CA GLN A 71 -6.23 -1.12 9.11
C GLN A 71 -7.68 -0.63 8.99
N PRO A 72 -8.26 -0.07 10.07
CA PRO A 72 -9.63 0.43 10.06
C PRO A 72 -9.90 1.46 8.94
N SER A 73 -8.91 2.29 8.61
CA SER A 73 -8.97 3.27 7.51
C SER A 73 -9.21 2.61 6.15
N VAL A 74 -8.46 1.56 5.83
CA VAL A 74 -8.57 0.80 4.58
C VAL A 74 -9.86 -0.02 4.54
N GLN A 75 -10.24 -0.61 5.67
CA GLN A 75 -11.50 -1.34 5.82
C GLN A 75 -12.72 -0.44 5.64
N LYS A 76 -12.65 0.81 6.13
CA LYS A 76 -13.69 1.82 5.91
C LYS A 76 -13.86 2.14 4.43
N PHE A 77 -12.77 2.29 3.68
CA PHE A 77 -12.82 2.54 2.23
C PHE A 77 -13.48 1.39 1.47
N THR A 78 -13.15 0.14 1.81
CA THR A 78 -13.68 -1.06 1.14
C THR A 78 -15.04 -1.54 1.68
N GLY A 79 -15.49 -0.99 2.81
CA GLY A 79 -16.73 -1.40 3.48
C GLY A 79 -16.72 -2.84 3.98
N THR A 80 -15.56 -3.44 4.26
CA THR A 80 -15.44 -4.79 4.82
C THR A 80 -14.32 -4.87 5.85
N HIS A 81 -14.52 -5.73 6.85
CA HIS A 81 -13.54 -6.03 7.88
C HIS A 81 -12.73 -7.29 7.60
N ASP A 82 -13.11 -8.09 6.59
CA ASP A 82 -12.34 -9.27 6.20
C ASP A 82 -11.15 -8.84 5.33
N PRO A 83 -9.89 -9.09 5.75
CA PRO A 83 -8.71 -8.65 5.02
C PRO A 83 -8.59 -9.24 3.60
N VAL A 84 -9.16 -10.42 3.37
CA VAL A 84 -9.12 -11.08 2.05
C VAL A 84 -10.10 -10.41 1.09
N GLU A 85 -11.33 -10.14 1.54
CA GLU A 85 -12.30 -9.36 0.79
C GLU A 85 -11.81 -7.92 0.57
N CYS A 86 -11.21 -7.30 1.59
CA CYS A 86 -10.61 -5.98 1.54
C CYS A 86 -9.56 -5.90 0.42
N MET A 87 -8.67 -6.89 0.35
CA MET A 87 -7.69 -7.04 -0.72
C MET A 87 -8.33 -7.15 -2.11
N ALA A 88 -9.40 -7.93 -2.24
CA ALA A 88 -10.09 -8.12 -3.52
C ALA A 88 -10.70 -6.79 -4.01
N LYS A 89 -11.44 -6.09 -3.13
CA LYS A 89 -12.06 -4.79 -3.44
C LYS A 89 -11.03 -3.72 -3.79
N LEU A 90 -9.94 -3.62 -3.02
CA LEU A 90 -8.85 -2.70 -3.38
C LEU A 90 -8.30 -2.96 -4.77
N ARG A 91 -8.25 -4.23 -5.19
CA ARG A 91 -7.72 -4.58 -6.49
C ARG A 91 -8.68 -4.31 -7.63
N GLU A 92 -9.97 -4.50 -7.41
CA GLU A 92 -11.02 -4.08 -8.34
C GLU A 92 -11.05 -2.56 -8.50
N GLU A 93 -10.98 -1.80 -7.40
CA GLU A 93 -10.95 -0.34 -7.45
C GLU A 93 -9.71 0.18 -8.16
N ARG A 94 -8.52 -0.39 -7.86
CA ARG A 94 -7.29 -0.01 -8.54
C ARG A 94 -7.36 -0.23 -10.05
N ASN A 95 -8.03 -1.27 -10.55
CA ASN A 95 -8.11 -1.54 -11.98
C ASN A 95 -8.89 -0.47 -12.77
N LYS A 96 -9.62 0.43 -12.08
CA LYS A 96 -10.35 1.54 -12.69
C LYS A 96 -9.47 2.78 -12.90
N TYR A 97 -8.26 2.79 -12.34
CA TYR A 97 -7.28 3.88 -12.40
C TYR A 97 -6.01 3.42 -13.13
#